data_AF-A0A5B2YXJ5-F1
#
_entry.id   AF-A0A5B2YXJ5-F1
#
_cell.length_a   1.000
_cell.length_b   1.000
_cell.length_c   1.000
_cell.angle_alpha   90.00
_cell.angle_beta   90.00
_cell.angle_gamma   90.00
#
_symmetry.space_group_name_H-M   'P 1'
#
loop_
_entity.id
_entity.type
_entity.pdbx_description
1 polymer ?
#
loop_
_entity_poly.entity_id
_entity_poly.type
_entity_poly.pdbx_seq_one_letter_code
_entity_poly.pdbx_strand_id
1 'polypeptide(L)'
;MALVPKNNHFKYNKEYNTHYDSLYETLTYLSQYPVPLTKHRIATNRKVLILLLSKGLIKPVVNKNLLINREYENVPHYVISIKGMEYIKRYESLHELLV
;
A
#
# COMPACT_ATOMS: atom_id res chain seq x y z
N MET A 1 0.22 28.62 14.57
CA MET A 1 0.14 27.32 15.27
C MET A 1 -0.49 26.32 14.32
N ALA A 2 0.26 25.37 13.79
CA ALA A 2 -0.29 24.23 13.06
C ALA A 2 0.30 22.98 13.72
N LEU A 3 -0.54 22.25 14.45
CA LEU A 3 -0.19 20.97 15.04
C LEU A 3 -0.08 19.96 13.91
N VAL A 4 1.16 19.67 13.50
CA VAL A 4 1.47 18.51 12.66
C VAL A 4 1.03 17.28 13.46
N PRO A 5 0.11 16.44 12.97
CA PRO A 5 -0.26 15.24 13.71
C PRO A 5 0.97 14.36 13.81
N LYS A 6 1.34 14.08 15.05
CA LYS A 6 2.42 13.18 15.44
C LYS A 6 2.15 11.84 14.75
N ASN A 7 3.01 11.44 13.81
CA ASN A 7 2.99 10.09 13.25
C ASN A 7 3.19 9.11 14.41
N ASN A 8 2.09 8.55 14.92
CA ASN A 8 2.10 7.37 15.74
C ASN A 8 2.56 6.23 14.83
N HIS A 9 3.87 6.02 14.76
CA HIS A 9 4.42 4.74 14.38
C HIS A 9 3.95 3.75 15.44
N PHE A 10 2.80 3.13 15.20
CA PHE A 10 2.40 1.96 15.95
C PHE A 10 3.48 0.90 15.73
N LYS A 11 4.36 0.75 16.72
CA LYS A 11 5.28 -0.39 16.83
C LYS A 11 4.43 -1.59 17.26
N TYR A 12 3.76 -2.20 16.30
CA TYR A 12 3.18 -3.52 16.50
C TYR A 12 4.33 -4.53 16.47
N ASN A 13 4.59 -5.19 17.60
CA ASN A 13 5.44 -6.37 17.66
C ASN A 13 4.73 -7.47 16.84
N LYS A 14 5.04 -7.60 15.56
CA LYS A 14 4.39 -8.58 14.68
C LYS A 14 5.08 -9.93 14.78
N GLU A 15 4.49 -10.82 15.58
CA GLU A 15 4.81 -12.27 15.59
C GLU A 15 4.23 -13.03 14.39
N TYR A 16 3.42 -12.37 13.55
CA TYR A 16 2.74 -13.01 12.43
C TYR A 16 3.41 -12.65 11.10
N ASN A 17 3.95 -13.69 10.44
CA ASN A 17 4.60 -13.61 9.13
C ASN A 17 3.69 -14.28 8.08
N THR A 18 2.41 -13.91 8.03
CA THR A 18 1.45 -14.45 7.06
C THR A 18 1.44 -13.61 5.78
N HIS A 19 0.95 -14.19 4.67
CA HIS A 19 0.77 -13.43 3.43
C HIS A 19 -0.25 -12.29 3.59
N TYR A 20 -1.17 -12.38 4.56
CA TYR A 20 -2.12 -11.30 4.86
C TYR A 20 -1.41 -10.09 5.48
N ASP A 21 -0.43 -10.31 6.35
CA ASP A 21 0.36 -9.27 7.02
C ASP A 21 1.23 -8.51 6.01
N SER A 22 1.87 -9.25 5.10
CA SER A 22 2.66 -8.67 4.00
C SER A 22 1.81 -7.82 3.05
N LEU A 23 0.58 -8.24 2.77
CA LEU A 23 -0.35 -7.48 1.93
C LEU A 23 -0.83 -6.21 2.65
N TYR A 24 -1.18 -6.31 3.93
CA TYR A 24 -1.59 -5.17 4.74
C TYR A 24 -0.47 -4.12 4.82
N GLU A 25 0.75 -4.52 5.18
CA GLU A 25 1.89 -3.58 5.27
C GLU A 25 2.16 -2.86 3.95
N THR A 26 2.12 -3.59 2.84
CA THR A 26 2.35 -2.99 1.52
C THR A 26 1.23 -2.01 1.16
N LEU A 27 -0.03 -2.34 1.46
CA LEU A 27 -1.17 -1.47 1.20
C LEU A 27 -1.19 -0.23 2.10
N THR A 28 -0.84 -0.38 3.37
CA THR A 28 -0.70 0.74 4.33
C THR A 28 0.47 1.64 3.95
N TYR A 29 1.58 1.07 3.48
CA TYR A 29 2.67 1.85 2.89
C TYR A 29 2.16 2.65 1.69
N LEU A 30 1.46 2.00 0.76
CA LEU A 30 0.90 2.65 -0.43
C LEU A 30 -0.10 3.76 -0.11
N SER A 31 -0.95 3.59 0.91
CA SER A 31 -1.96 4.58 1.28
C SER A 31 -1.37 5.87 1.85
N GLN A 32 -0.16 5.82 2.41
CA GLN A 32 0.56 6.97 2.94
C GLN A 32 1.20 7.84 1.84
N TYR A 33 1.31 7.34 0.61
CA TYR A 33 1.84 8.11 -0.49
C TYR A 33 0.71 8.70 -1.35
N PRO A 34 0.64 10.04 -1.48
CA PRO A 34 -0.33 10.69 -2.37
C PRO A 34 0.02 10.51 -3.86
N VAL A 35 1.12 9.81 -4.16
CA VAL A 35 1.67 9.64 -5.51
C VAL A 35 1.67 8.19 -5.95
N PRO A 36 1.43 7.94 -7.26
CA PRO A 36 1.67 6.64 -7.86
C PRO A 36 3.09 6.15 -7.60
N LEU A 37 3.24 4.92 -7.11
CA LEU A 37 4.55 4.34 -6.81
C LEU A 37 4.97 3.34 -7.89
N THR A 38 6.27 3.31 -8.20
CA THR A 38 6.83 2.33 -9.12
C THR A 38 6.86 0.94 -8.48
N LYS A 39 6.87 -0.09 -9.33
CA LYS A 39 7.07 -1.49 -8.91
C LYS A 39 8.19 -1.68 -7.88
N HIS A 40 9.32 -0.98 -8.06
CA HIS A 40 10.50 -1.08 -7.19
C HIS A 40 10.24 -0.57 -5.77
N ARG A 41 9.33 0.40 -5.61
CA ARG A 41 8.96 0.97 -4.30
C ARG A 41 7.83 0.20 -3.61
N ILE A 42 6.99 -0.50 -4.37
CA ILE A 42 5.84 -1.24 -3.83
C ILE A 42 6.26 -2.57 -3.25
N ALA A 43 7.20 -3.26 -3.88
CA ALA A 43 7.59 -4.58 -3.40
C ALA A 43 9.04 -4.89 -3.73
N THR A 44 9.86 -5.00 -2.67
CA THR A 44 11.09 -5.79 -2.69
C THR A 44 10.81 -7.27 -2.95
N ASN A 45 9.57 -7.75 -2.72
CA ASN A 45 9.15 -9.13 -2.93
C ASN A 45 8.17 -9.29 -4.12
N ARG A 46 8.65 -9.88 -5.21
CA ARG A 46 7.86 -10.14 -6.44
C ARG A 46 6.54 -10.89 -6.19
N LYS A 47 6.48 -11.77 -5.19
CA LYS A 47 5.27 -12.55 -4.87
C LYS A 47 4.14 -11.67 -4.35
N VAL A 48 4.48 -10.67 -3.53
CA VAL A 48 3.50 -9.73 -2.95
C VAL A 48 2.86 -8.87 -4.04
N LEU A 49 3.66 -8.38 -5.00
CA LEU A 49 3.14 -7.62 -6.14
C LEU A 49 2.13 -8.44 -6.98
N ILE A 50 2.45 -9.70 -7.27
CA ILE A 50 1.56 -10.60 -8.01
C ILE A 50 0.25 -10.82 -7.24
N LEU A 51 0.32 -11.00 -5.92
CA LEU A 51 -0.85 -11.15 -5.06
C LEU A 51 -1.71 -9.87 -5.03
N LEU A 52 -1.10 -8.68 -4.93
CA LEU A 52 -1.80 -7.40 -4.96
C LEU A 52 -2.54 -7.20 -6.29
N LEU A 53 -1.91 -7.53 -7.42
CA LEU A 53 -2.51 -7.43 -8.75
C LEU A 53 -3.62 -8.46 -8.96
N SER A 54 -3.37 -9.73 -8.67
CA SER A 54 -4.37 -10.81 -8.84
C SER A 54 -5.61 -10.60 -7.97
N LYS A 55 -5.46 -10.01 -6.78
CA LYS A 55 -6.58 -9.65 -5.91
C LYS A 55 -7.24 -8.32 -6.28
N GLY A 56 -6.66 -7.55 -7.20
CA GLY A 56 -7.15 -6.23 -7.63
C GLY A 56 -7.04 -5.16 -6.54
N LEU A 57 -6.10 -5.30 -5.61
CA LEU A 57 -5.89 -4.39 -4.48
C LEU A 57 -5.11 -3.13 -4.90
N ILE A 58 -4.36 -3.23 -6.00
CA ILE A 58 -3.69 -2.12 -6.66
C ILE A 58 -4.06 -2.09 -8.14
N LYS A 59 -4.01 -0.91 -8.76
CA LYS A 59 -4.27 -0.72 -10.19
C LYS A 59 -3.13 0.04 -10.85
N PRO A 60 -2.77 -0.30 -12.10
CA PRO A 60 -1.77 0.47 -12.85
C PRO A 60 -2.32 1.87 -13.15
N VAL A 61 -1.44 2.86 -13.09
CA VAL A 61 -1.75 4.23 -13.54
C VAL A 61 -1.54 4.31 -15.04
N VAL A 62 -2.65 4.47 -15.77
CA VAL A 62 -2.64 4.62 -17.23
C VAL A 62 -2.43 6.08 -17.63
N ASN A 63 -2.92 7.03 -16.83
CA ASN A 63 -2.77 8.46 -17.09
C ASN A 63 -1.43 8.96 -16.55
N LYS A 64 -0.44 9.06 -17.45
CA LYS A 64 0.93 9.51 -17.12
C LYS A 64 1.00 10.96 -16.62
N ASN A 65 -0.03 11.78 -16.86
CA ASN A 65 -0.09 13.15 -16.34
C ASN A 65 -0.21 13.20 -14.81
N LEU A 66 -0.54 12.07 -14.16
CA LEU A 66 -0.59 11.93 -12.71
C LEU A 66 0.77 11.55 -12.10
N LEU A 67 1.81 11.37 -12.91
CA LEU A 67 3.16 11.06 -12.45
C LEU A 67 3.88 12.37 -12.12
N ILE A 68 4.30 12.53 -10.86
CA ILE A 68 5.05 13.72 -10.43
C ILE A 68 6.46 13.74 -11.04
N ASN A 69 7.06 12.56 -11.30
CA ASN A 69 8.38 12.45 -11.91
C ASN A 69 8.28 11.84 -13.32
N ARG A 70 8.48 12.69 -14.33
CA ARG A 70 8.53 12.27 -15.75
C ARG A 70 9.73 11.37 -16.07
N GLU A 71 10.78 11.41 -15.25
CA GLU A 71 11.98 10.58 -15.39
C GLU A 71 11.69 9.07 -15.37
N TYR A 72 10.55 8.65 -14.84
CA TYR A 72 10.14 7.25 -14.76
C TYR A 72 8.91 6.93 -15.62
N GLU A 73 8.58 7.73 -16.64
CA GLU A 73 7.41 7.52 -17.51
C GLU A 73 7.35 6.15 -18.21
N ASN A 74 8.49 5.48 -18.36
CA ASN A 74 8.62 4.16 -18.97
C ASN A 74 8.45 3.02 -17.97
N VAL A 75 8.31 3.32 -16.67
CA VAL A 75 8.17 2.34 -15.60
C VAL A 75 6.70 2.26 -15.19
N PRO A 76 6.14 1.04 -14.98
CA PRO A 76 4.77 0.90 -14.49
C PRO A 76 4.64 1.44 -13.06
N HIS A 77 3.67 2.33 -12.89
CA HIS A 77 3.26 2.90 -11.62
C HIS A 77 1.93 2.34 -11.19
N TYR A 78 1.71 2.21 -9.88
CA TYR A 78 0.47 1.70 -9.33
C TYR A 78 -0.04 2.59 -8.21
N VAL A 79 -1.36 2.58 -8.06
CA VAL A 79 -2.08 3.22 -6.96
C VAL A 79 -2.97 2.19 -6.27
N ILE A 80 -3.28 2.44 -5.00
CA ILE A 80 -4.24 1.63 -4.27
C ILE A 80 -5.62 1.71 -4.94
N SER A 81 -6.30 0.57 -5.06
CA SER A 81 -7.68 0.52 -5.54
C SER A 81 -8.65 0.74 -4.36
N ILE A 82 -9.92 0.98 -4.65
CA ILE A 82 -10.98 1.04 -3.62
C ILE A 82 -10.99 -0.27 -2.81
N LYS A 83 -10.86 -1.41 -3.51
CA LYS A 83 -10.77 -2.74 -2.89
C LYS A 83 -9.53 -2.89 -1.99
N GLY A 84 -8.40 -2.28 -2.37
CA GLY A 84 -7.21 -2.21 -1.51
C GLY A 84 -7.46 -1.43 -0.23
N MET A 85 -8.17 -0.31 -0.32
CA MET A 85 -8.55 0.50 0.86
C MET A 85 -9.53 -0.25 1.78
N GLU A 86 -10.51 -0.95 1.21
CA GLU A 86 -11.43 -1.80 1.96
C GLU A 86 -10.71 -2.95 2.66
N TYR A 87 -9.69 -3.53 2.02
CA TYR A 87 -8.88 -4.60 2.61
C TYR A 87 -8.15 -4.11 3.88
N ILE A 88 -7.56 -2.92 3.85
CA ILE A 88 -6.92 -2.29 5.03
C ILE A 88 -7.95 -2.20 6.17
N LYS A 89 -9.11 -1.59 5.90
CA LYS A 89 -10.18 -1.42 6.92
C LYS A 89 -10.63 -2.75 7.52
N ARG A 90 -10.86 -3.77 6.68
CA ARG A 90 -11.27 -5.10 7.16
C ARG A 90 -10.21 -5.76 8.02
N TYR A 91 -8.94 -5.62 7.65
CA TYR A 91 -7.83 -6.16 8.42
C TYR A 91 -7.75 -5.47 9.79
N GLU A 92 -7.88 -4.13 9.84
CA GLU A 92 -7.91 -3.36 11.08
C GLU A 92 -9.09 -3.75 11.98
N SER A 93 -10.31 -3.82 11.44
CA SER A 93 -11.49 -4.24 12.21
C SER A 93 -11.37 -5.67 12.74
N LEU A 94 -10.79 -6.59 11.98
CA LEU A 94 -10.56 -7.96 12.45
C LEU A 94 -9.53 -7.99 13.58
N HIS A 95 -8.47 -7.19 13.47
CA HIS A 95 -7.46 -7.08 14.51
C HIS A 95 -8.04 -6.50 15.81
N GLU A 96 -8.90 -5.49 15.73
CA GLU A 96 -9.62 -4.93 16.89
C GLU A 96 -10.54 -5.94 17.59
N LEU A 97 -11.08 -6.93 16.88
CA LEU A 97 -11.92 -7.98 17.49
C LEU A 97 -11.11 -9.09 18.17
N LEU A 98 -9.83 -9.22 17.81
CA LEU A 98 -8.92 -10.25 18.34
C LEU A 98 -8.08 -9.76 19.52
N VAL A 99 -8.05 -8.44 19.76
CA VAL A 99 -7.33 -7.76 20.86
C VAL A 99 -8.33 -7.31 21.92
#